data_AF-A0A656JR24-F1
#
_entry.id   AF-A0A656JR24-F1
#
_cell.length_a   1.000
_cell.length_b   1.000
_cell.length_c   1.000
_cell.angle_alpha   90.00
_cell.angle_beta   90.00
_cell.angle_gamma   90.00
#
_symmetry.space_group_name_H-M   'P 1'
#
loop_
_entity.id
_entity.type
_entity.pdbx_description
1 polymer ?
#
loop_
_entity_poly.entity_id
_entity_poly.type
_entity_poly.pdbx_seq_one_letter_code
_entity_poly.pdbx_strand_id
1 'polypeptide(L)'
;AAGRAANAFEASVPFDLKQDAGGIVDIEFMVQYAALAWSREHPALLQYTDNIRILEGLEEAGLLPDVDASLLREAYKAYRSAAHRQALQKQAGVVSGDQFHAQRREVMRIWAQMGLS
;
A
#
# COMPACT_ATOMS: atom_id res chain seq x y z
N ALA A 1 1.92 -18.54 -1.45
CA ALA A 1 1.36 -17.59 -0.47
C ALA A 1 1.79 -16.19 -0.87
N ALA A 2 0.93 -15.19 -0.72
CA ALA A 2 1.02 -13.78 -1.17
C ALA A 2 2.26 -13.00 -0.65
N GLY A 3 3.47 -13.45 -0.95
CA GLY A 3 4.71 -12.79 -0.56
C GLY A 3 4.88 -12.59 0.94
N ARG A 4 4.27 -13.44 1.79
CA ARG A 4 4.37 -13.36 3.27
C ARG A 4 5.39 -14.31 3.89
N ALA A 5 6.07 -15.12 3.07
CA ALA A 5 7.12 -16.00 3.57
C ALA A 5 8.32 -15.20 4.12
N ALA A 6 9.11 -15.80 5.03
CA ALA A 6 10.25 -15.11 5.63
C ALA A 6 11.25 -14.56 4.60
N ASN A 7 11.40 -15.26 3.46
CA ASN A 7 12.28 -14.86 2.36
C ASN A 7 11.63 -13.89 1.35
N ALA A 8 10.35 -13.52 1.51
CA ALA A 8 9.62 -12.76 0.50
C ALA A 8 10.07 -11.29 0.34
N PHE A 9 10.92 -10.82 1.26
CA PHE A 9 11.60 -9.53 1.19
C PHE A 9 13.09 -9.68 0.81
N GLU A 10 13.54 -10.87 0.41
CA GLU A 10 14.89 -11.03 -0.14
C GLU A 10 14.96 -10.47 -1.57
N ALA A 11 16.08 -9.81 -1.88
CA ALA A 11 16.42 -9.28 -3.20
C ALA A 11 16.20 -10.28 -4.36
N SER A 12 16.52 -11.55 -4.10
CA SER A 12 16.45 -12.66 -5.04
C SER A 12 15.03 -13.13 -5.34
N VAL A 13 14.05 -12.75 -4.53
CA VAL A 13 12.66 -13.17 -4.68
C VAL A 13 11.89 -12.08 -5.45
N PRO A 14 11.32 -12.39 -6.62
CA PRO A 14 10.52 -11.42 -7.38
C PRO A 14 9.35 -10.89 -6.56
N PHE A 15 8.99 -9.63 -6.81
CA PHE A 15 7.90 -8.94 -6.12
C PHE A 15 6.71 -8.76 -7.06
N ASP A 16 5.57 -9.40 -6.77
CA ASP A 16 4.29 -9.06 -7.38
C ASP A 16 3.77 -7.75 -6.80
N LEU A 17 3.82 -6.68 -7.60
CA LEU A 17 3.45 -5.32 -7.20
C LEU A 17 2.05 -5.23 -6.60
N LYS A 18 1.15 -6.14 -7.01
CA LYS A 18 -0.25 -6.11 -6.58
C LYS A 18 -0.49 -7.01 -5.38
N GLN A 19 -0.09 -8.27 -5.48
CA GLN A 19 -0.55 -9.33 -4.58
C GLN A 19 0.38 -9.63 -3.42
N ASP A 20 1.68 -9.33 -3.52
CA ASP A 20 2.62 -9.68 -2.46
C ASP A 20 2.59 -8.68 -1.31
N ALA A 21 3.04 -9.15 -0.13
CA ALA A 21 3.12 -8.34 1.08
C ALA A 21 3.87 -7.02 0.85
N GLY A 22 3.24 -5.94 1.30
CA GLY A 22 3.69 -4.57 1.11
C GLY A 22 3.31 -3.99 -0.26
N GLY A 23 2.47 -4.68 -1.03
CA GLY A 23 2.03 -4.31 -2.37
C GLY A 23 0.74 -3.48 -2.40
N ILE A 24 0.22 -3.27 -3.61
CA ILE A 24 -0.95 -2.40 -3.85
C ILE A 24 -2.19 -2.86 -3.07
N VAL A 25 -2.45 -4.17 -3.02
CA VAL A 25 -3.64 -4.71 -2.35
C VAL A 25 -3.60 -4.44 -0.85
N ASP A 26 -2.43 -4.50 -0.21
CA ASP A 26 -2.31 -4.18 1.21
C ASP A 26 -2.63 -2.71 1.48
N ILE A 27 -2.18 -1.78 0.61
CA ILE A 27 -2.50 -0.35 0.73
C ILE A 27 -4.00 -0.10 0.50
N GLU A 28 -4.59 -0.72 -0.53
CA GLU A 28 -6.04 -0.67 -0.80
C GLU A 28 -6.85 -1.15 0.40
N PHE A 29 -6.41 -2.24 1.02
CA PHE A 29 -7.10 -2.81 2.17
C PHE A 29 -6.97 -1.93 3.41
N MET A 30 -5.80 -1.35 3.68
CA MET A 30 -5.64 -0.38 4.79
C MET A 30 -6.59 0.81 4.65
N VAL A 31 -6.72 1.36 3.43
CA VAL A 31 -7.65 2.46 3.14
C VAL A 31 -9.11 2.03 3.37
N GLN A 32 -9.50 0.87 2.86
CA GLN A 32 -10.87 0.35 3.03
C GLN A 32 -11.19 0.06 4.50
N TYR A 33 -10.25 -0.56 5.21
CA TYR A 33 -10.36 -0.79 6.65
C TYR A 33 -10.55 0.54 7.39
N ALA A 34 -9.72 1.54 7.10
CA ALA A 34 -9.77 2.84 7.75
C ALA A 34 -11.11 3.56 7.53
N ALA A 35 -11.62 3.54 6.30
CA ALA A 35 -12.93 4.09 5.98
C ALA A 35 -14.05 3.39 6.78
N LEU A 36 -14.01 2.06 6.88
CA LEU A 36 -15.00 1.31 7.66
C LEU A 36 -14.87 1.54 9.17
N ALA A 37 -13.64 1.62 9.69
CA ALA A 37 -13.36 1.77 11.10
C ALA A 37 -13.75 3.17 11.61
N TRP A 38 -13.51 4.22 10.83
CA TRP A 38 -13.55 5.60 11.32
C TRP A 38 -14.54 6.53 10.63
N SER A 39 -15.20 6.13 9.53
CA SER A 39 -16.13 7.02 8.81
C SER A 39 -17.31 7.54 9.65
N ARG A 40 -17.70 6.83 10.71
CA ARG A 40 -18.73 7.31 11.64
C ARG A 40 -18.29 8.57 12.39
N GLU A 41 -17.05 8.60 12.85
CA GLU A 41 -16.46 9.70 13.63
C GLU A 41 -15.85 10.76 12.70
N HIS A 42 -15.39 10.33 11.52
CA HIS A 42 -14.78 11.18 10.50
C HIS A 42 -15.51 11.02 9.15
N PRO A 43 -16.71 11.62 8.98
CA PRO A 43 -17.50 11.48 7.75
C PRO A 43 -16.80 11.97 6.48
N ALA A 44 -15.79 12.84 6.60
CA ALA A 44 -14.96 13.30 5.49
C ALA A 44 -14.27 12.14 4.74
N LEU A 45 -14.00 11.01 5.41
CA LEU A 45 -13.44 9.81 4.79
C LEU A 45 -14.36 9.17 3.74
N LEU A 46 -15.66 9.53 3.72
CA LEU A 46 -16.63 9.05 2.73
C LEU A 46 -16.79 9.98 1.53
N GLN A 47 -16.10 11.13 1.52
CA GLN A 47 -16.23 12.11 0.45
C GLN A 47 -15.69 11.59 -0.90
N TYR A 48 -14.65 10.76 -0.84
CA TYR A 48 -13.98 10.21 -2.00
C TYR A 48 -13.84 8.69 -1.87
N THR A 49 -13.66 8.03 -3.02
CA THR A 49 -13.57 6.57 -3.09
C THR A 49 -12.20 6.07 -3.53
N ASP A 50 -11.29 6.96 -3.92
CA ASP A 50 -9.92 6.57 -4.29
C ASP A 50 -8.95 6.66 -3.12
N ASN A 51 -7.93 5.80 -3.17
CA ASN A 51 -6.97 5.62 -2.09
C ASN A 51 -6.19 6.88 -1.73
N ILE A 52 -5.84 7.71 -2.72
CA ILE A 52 -5.00 8.89 -2.47
C ILE A 52 -5.74 9.89 -1.61
N ARG A 53 -6.98 10.24 -1.99
CA ARG A 53 -7.77 11.22 -1.24
C ARG A 53 -8.27 10.68 0.09
N ILE A 54 -8.50 9.38 0.22
CA ILE A 54 -8.79 8.80 1.54
C ILE A 54 -7.55 8.86 2.45
N LEU A 55 -6.35 8.56 1.94
CA LEU A 55 -5.10 8.71 2.71
C LEU A 55 -4.84 10.16 3.14
N GLU A 56 -5.14 11.14 2.29
CA GLU A 56 -5.14 12.57 2.66
C GLU A 56 -6.15 12.86 3.78
N GLY A 57 -7.37 12.33 3.68
CA GLY A 57 -8.38 12.46 4.75
C GLY A 57 -7.95 11.83 6.08
N LEU A 58 -7.23 10.71 6.06
CA LEU A 58 -6.69 10.07 7.27
C LEU A 58 -5.60 10.91 7.94
N GLU A 59 -4.75 11.55 7.14
CA GLU A 59 -3.75 12.52 7.60
C GLU A 59 -4.42 13.75 8.22
N GLU A 60 -5.34 14.39 7.49
CA GLU A 60 -6.06 15.58 7.95
C GLU A 60 -6.87 15.33 9.23
N ALA A 61 -7.41 14.12 9.38
CA ALA A 61 -8.13 13.68 10.58
C ALA A 61 -7.21 13.32 11.76
N GLY A 62 -5.88 13.25 11.55
CA GLY A 62 -4.92 12.81 12.57
C GLY A 62 -4.98 11.31 12.89
N LEU A 63 -5.61 10.51 12.03
CA LEU A 63 -5.74 9.05 12.19
C LEU A 63 -4.50 8.29 11.71
N LEU A 64 -3.71 8.92 10.84
CA LEU A 64 -2.43 8.40 10.38
C LEU A 64 -1.38 9.52 10.45
N PRO A 65 -0.14 9.26 10.91
CA PRO A 65 0.93 10.25 10.85
C PRO A 65 1.18 10.74 9.41
N ASP A 66 1.46 12.03 9.23
CA ASP A 66 1.77 12.63 7.90
C ASP A 66 2.84 11.85 7.14
N VAL A 67 3.93 11.50 7.82
CA VAL A 67 5.01 10.70 7.22
C VAL A 67 4.54 9.35 6.69
N ASP A 68 3.60 8.70 7.38
CA ASP A 68 3.08 7.39 7.00
C ASP A 68 2.05 7.51 5.87
N ALA A 69 1.16 8.51 5.94
CA ALA A 69 0.19 8.79 4.87
C ALA A 69 0.90 9.14 3.56
N SER A 70 1.90 10.03 3.63
CA SER A 70 2.74 10.41 2.50
C SER A 70 3.48 9.20 1.91
N LEU A 71 4.08 8.36 2.77
CA LEU A 71 4.75 7.13 2.34
C LEU A 71 3.80 6.19 1.59
N LEU A 72 2.60 5.95 2.11
CA LEU A 72 1.61 5.07 1.45
C LEU A 72 1.15 5.64 0.10
N ARG A 73 0.92 6.96 0.01
CA ARG A 73 0.55 7.62 -1.26
C ARG A 73 1.65 7.46 -2.31
N GLU A 74 2.89 7.72 -1.94
CA GLU A 74 4.02 7.63 -2.86
C GLU A 74 4.33 6.18 -3.26
N ALA A 75 4.25 5.23 -2.33
CA ALA A 75 4.35 3.81 -2.63
C ALA A 75 3.25 3.35 -3.60
N TYR A 76 2.00 3.71 -3.34
CA TYR A 76 0.87 3.36 -4.22
C TYR A 76 1.06 3.93 -5.63
N LYS A 77 1.42 5.21 -5.77
CA LYS A 77 1.71 5.83 -7.08
C LYS A 77 2.84 5.10 -7.80
N ALA A 78 3.95 4.82 -7.09
CA ALA A 78 5.11 4.15 -7.65
C ALA A 78 4.77 2.73 -8.15
N TYR A 79 4.03 1.95 -7.36
CA TYR A 79 3.65 0.58 -7.72
C TYR A 79 2.66 0.56 -8.89
N ARG A 80 1.66 1.45 -8.88
CA ARG A 80 0.71 1.59 -10.00
C ARG A 80 1.43 2.00 -11.29
N SER A 81 2.38 2.92 -11.21
CA SER A 81 3.21 3.34 -12.35
C SER A 81 4.06 2.19 -12.88
N ALA A 82 4.72 1.43 -12.00
CA ALA A 82 5.50 0.26 -12.39
C ALA A 82 4.63 -0.83 -13.03
N ALA A 83 3.48 -1.15 -12.44
CA ALA A 83 2.53 -2.13 -12.97
C ALA A 83 2.00 -1.70 -14.35
N HIS A 84 1.73 -0.41 -14.53
CA HIS A 84 1.32 0.12 -15.83
C HIS A 84 2.42 -0.03 -16.90
N ARG A 85 3.70 0.24 -16.55
CA ARG A 85 4.83 0.01 -17.46
C ARG A 85 4.98 -1.46 -17.86
N GLN A 86 4.77 -2.39 -16.93
CA GLN A 86 4.77 -3.83 -17.22
C GLN A 86 3.63 -4.20 -18.19
N ALA A 87 2.42 -3.69 -17.94
CA ALA A 87 1.26 -3.94 -18.79
C ALA A 87 1.45 -3.42 -20.23
N LEU A 88 2.04 -2.24 -20.42
CA LEU A 88 2.37 -1.69 -21.75
C LEU A 88 3.33 -2.58 -22.53
N GLN A 89 4.22 -3.29 -21.82
CA GLN A 89 5.15 -4.27 -22.40
C GLN A 89 4.57 -5.68 -22.50
N LYS A 90 3.28 -5.88 -22.16
CA LYS A 90 2.61 -7.18 -22.07
C LYS A 90 3.31 -8.16 -21.11
N GLN A 91 3.91 -7.63 -20.06
CA GLN A 91 4.58 -8.38 -19.01
C GLN A 91 3.67 -8.50 -17.77
N ALA A 92 3.95 -9.50 -16.93
CA ALA A 92 3.28 -9.62 -15.63
C ALA A 92 3.65 -8.43 -14.73
N GLY A 93 2.78 -8.09 -13.77
CA GLY A 93 3.01 -7.01 -12.79
C GLY A 93 4.06 -7.34 -11.72
N VAL A 94 5.16 -7.98 -12.12
CA VAL A 94 6.21 -8.49 -11.26
C VAL A 94 7.50 -7.72 -11.55
N VAL A 95 8.24 -7.36 -10.51
CA VAL A 95 9.54 -6.68 -10.59
C VAL A 95 10.61 -7.45 -9.81
N SER A 96 11.88 -7.06 -9.96
CA SER A 96 12.96 -7.60 -9.13
C SER A 96 12.70 -7.32 -7.64
N GLY A 97 13.06 -8.25 -6.76
CA GLY A 97 12.92 -8.09 -5.30
C GLY A 97 13.72 -6.92 -4.72
N ASP A 98 14.78 -6.50 -5.42
CA ASP A 98 15.56 -5.29 -5.09
C ASP A 98 14.78 -4.00 -5.28
N GLN A 99 13.76 -4.00 -6.16
CA GLN A 99 12.94 -2.82 -6.37
C GLN A 99 11.95 -2.66 -5.22
N PHE A 100 11.82 -1.42 -4.74
CA PHE A 100 10.88 -1.04 -3.69
C PHE A 100 11.07 -1.74 -2.33
N HIS A 101 12.23 -2.38 -2.10
CA HIS A 101 12.48 -3.17 -0.89
C HIS A 101 12.23 -2.39 0.41
N ALA A 102 12.66 -1.12 0.49
CA ALA A 102 12.43 -0.28 1.65
C ALA A 102 10.95 0.09 1.82
N GLN A 103 10.29 0.51 0.72
CA GLN A 103 8.89 0.89 0.72
C GLN A 103 8.00 -0.27 1.15
N ARG A 104 8.25 -1.49 0.67
CA ARG A 104 7.49 -2.70 1.07
C ARG A 104 7.56 -2.94 2.57
N ARG A 105 8.74 -2.76 3.19
CA ARG A 105 8.90 -2.92 4.63
C ARG A 105 8.15 -1.87 5.42
N GLU A 106 8.17 -0.62 4.95
CA GLU A 106 7.41 0.45 5.60
C GLU A 106 5.90 0.27 5.44
N VAL A 107 5.41 -0.16 4.28
CA VAL A 107 3.99 -0.53 4.09
C VAL A 107 3.60 -1.62 5.10
N MET A 108 4.45 -2.64 5.27
CA MET A 108 4.16 -3.71 6.25
C MET A 108 4.31 -3.27 7.71
N ARG A 109 5.18 -2.30 8.02
CA ARG A 109 5.23 -1.69 9.34
C ARG A 109 3.92 -0.98 9.66
N ILE A 110 3.41 -0.18 8.73
CA ILE A 110 2.15 0.55 8.90
C ILE A 110 0.98 -0.43 8.99
N TRP A 111 0.95 -1.46 8.14
CA TRP A 111 -0.01 -2.57 8.21
C TRP A 111 -0.09 -3.18 9.63
N ALA A 112 1.06 -3.48 10.24
CA ALA A 112 1.12 -4.02 11.59
C ALA A 112 0.64 -3.01 12.66
N GLN A 113 0.96 -1.72 12.50
CA GLN A 113 0.49 -0.66 13.42
C GLN A 113 -1.02 -0.46 13.39
N MET A 114 -1.66 -0.72 12.25
CA MET A 114 -3.13 -0.74 12.12
C MET A 114 -3.77 -2.01 12.68
N GLY A 115 -2.99 -2.94 13.24
CA GLY A 115 -3.49 -4.18 13.86
C GLY A 115 -3.93 -5.26 12.86
N LEU A 116 -3.44 -5.23 11.62
CA LEU A 116 -3.87 -6.12 10.54
C LEU A 116 -3.06 -7.44 10.45
N SER A 117 -2.36 -7.84 11.51
CA SER A 117 -1.46 -9.02 11.55
C SER A 117 -2.15 -10.32 11.94
#